data_AF-A0A1I7ZG97-F1
#
_entry.id   AF-A0A1I7ZG97-F1
#
_cell.length_a   1.000
_cell.length_b   1.000
_cell.length_c   1.000
_cell.angle_alpha   90.00
_cell.angle_beta   90.00
_cell.angle_gamma   90.00
#
_symmetry.space_group_name_H-M   'P 1'
#
loop_
_entity.id
_entity.type
_entity.pdbx_description
1 polymer ?
#
loop_
_entity_poly.entity_id
_entity_poly.type
_entity_poly.pdbx_seq_one_letter_code
_entity_poly.pdbx_strand_id
1 'polypeptide(L)'
;MTRRDGPVALVALLLALCSTSAASAQQKLSIAEKECLLMERGNHTHRHMSRDPRTTDRDPRLLQTITVYENDPAYLHCKIPAQGKHLVAWTRVSDEALLTAGQQSFTSDARFQVSVRASNDWVLIIRRVERSDEGCYLCEVNTEPTSTIFPVFLRVTEKPSSEAAQVAESSLPHKKSSKLLARMNGDEVILNCTVEVDGESSPEVKWTKDGRLIKIDDSQKYISKVKRGSNVMVHELRIRSPSSSDDGYYACEGQNIPRSAQMVHVNTSSSQVQTVARISSVLTLLAFCLSLL
;
A
#
# COMPACT_ATOMS: atom_id res chain seq x y z
N MET A 1 15.83 5.72 -79.25
CA MET A 1 14.43 5.93 -78.80
C MET A 1 13.86 4.59 -78.37
N THR A 2 13.76 4.34 -77.06
CA THR A 2 12.65 3.64 -76.39
C THR A 2 12.92 3.69 -74.88
N ARG A 3 11.97 4.31 -74.18
CA ARG A 3 11.80 4.41 -72.72
C ARG A 3 11.18 3.12 -72.16
N ARG A 4 11.20 3.03 -70.81
CA ARG A 4 10.49 2.12 -69.86
C ARG A 4 11.28 0.85 -69.48
N ASP A 5 11.51 0.49 -68.21
CA ASP A 5 10.90 0.83 -66.92
C ASP A 5 11.96 0.90 -65.78
N GLY A 6 11.68 1.67 -64.71
CA GLY A 6 12.67 2.13 -63.71
C GLY A 6 12.79 1.32 -62.42
N PRO A 7 13.50 1.86 -61.39
CA PRO A 7 13.56 1.24 -60.07
C PRO A 7 12.69 2.00 -59.06
N VAL A 8 11.42 1.61 -58.95
CA VAL A 8 10.57 1.93 -57.78
C VAL A 8 11.02 1.14 -56.53
N ALA A 9 12.04 0.28 -56.66
CA ALA A 9 12.52 -0.58 -55.59
C ALA A 9 13.51 0.08 -54.60
N LEU A 10 14.00 1.30 -54.85
CA LEU A 10 15.06 1.89 -54.01
C LEU A 10 14.57 2.92 -52.97
N VAL A 11 13.31 3.36 -53.03
CA VAL A 11 12.73 4.30 -52.04
C VAL A 11 12.09 3.56 -50.85
N ALA A 12 11.88 2.24 -50.95
CA ALA A 12 11.33 1.42 -49.88
C ALA A 12 12.34 1.10 -48.74
N LEU A 13 13.63 1.42 -48.90
CA LEU A 13 14.66 1.03 -47.94
C LEU A 13 15.06 2.13 -46.92
N LEU A 14 14.44 3.31 -46.95
CA LEU A 14 14.75 4.41 -46.01
C LEU A 14 13.56 4.91 -45.16
N LEU A 15 12.40 4.26 -45.23
CA LEU A 15 11.27 4.51 -44.30
C LEU A 15 11.04 3.36 -43.29
N ALA A 16 11.96 2.41 -43.19
CA ALA A 16 11.96 1.40 -42.13
C ALA A 16 12.89 1.77 -40.95
N LEU A 17 13.25 3.05 -40.81
CA LEU A 17 13.83 3.57 -39.58
C LEU A 17 12.73 3.68 -38.52
N CYS A 18 12.73 2.70 -37.62
CA CYS A 18 12.41 2.85 -36.20
C CYS A 18 11.26 3.83 -35.89
N SER A 19 10.06 3.47 -36.31
CA SER A 19 8.82 3.96 -35.71
C SER A 19 8.00 2.78 -35.17
N THR A 20 8.66 1.87 -34.46
CA THR A 20 8.00 1.22 -33.32
C THR A 20 7.87 2.30 -32.26
N SER A 21 6.81 3.10 -32.37
CA SER A 21 6.43 3.98 -31.29
C SER A 21 6.35 3.12 -30.03
N ALA A 22 7.03 3.56 -28.98
CA ALA A 22 6.75 3.12 -27.63
C ALA A 22 5.32 3.58 -27.29
N ALA A 23 4.33 2.92 -27.90
CA ALA A 23 2.95 3.05 -27.53
C ALA A 23 2.81 2.39 -26.16
N SER A 24 2.71 3.24 -25.14
CA SER A 24 2.25 2.92 -23.79
C SER A 24 1.31 1.71 -23.80
N ALA A 25 1.81 0.57 -23.31
CA ALA A 25 1.00 -0.63 -23.14
C ALA A 25 0.00 -0.35 -22.00
N GLN A 26 -1.15 0.22 -22.35
CA GLN A 26 -2.31 0.19 -21.46
C GLN A 26 -2.75 -1.27 -21.36
N GLN A 27 -2.29 -1.95 -20.31
CA GLN A 27 -2.63 -3.33 -20.06
C GLN A 27 -4.15 -3.45 -19.93
N LYS A 28 -4.75 -4.15 -20.89
CA LYS A 28 -6.21 -4.31 -20.99
C LYS A 28 -6.71 -5.13 -19.81
N LEU A 29 -7.72 -4.62 -19.09
CA LEU A 29 -8.37 -5.34 -17.99
C LEU A 29 -8.89 -6.71 -18.45
N SER A 30 -8.71 -7.72 -17.59
CA SER A 30 -9.26 -9.08 -17.70
C SER A 30 -10.79 -9.08 -17.61
N ILE A 31 -11.43 -10.20 -17.95
CA ILE A 31 -12.89 -10.34 -17.88
C ILE A 31 -13.37 -10.17 -16.42
N ALA A 32 -12.73 -10.87 -15.47
CA ALA A 32 -13.06 -10.78 -14.05
C ALA A 32 -12.90 -9.35 -13.48
N GLU A 33 -11.88 -8.61 -13.91
CA GLU A 33 -11.71 -7.20 -13.52
C GLU A 33 -12.83 -6.31 -14.09
N LYS A 34 -13.26 -6.55 -15.34
CA LYS A 34 -14.38 -5.82 -15.93
C LYS A 34 -15.69 -6.14 -15.22
N GLU A 35 -15.94 -7.40 -14.87
CA GLU A 35 -17.12 -7.81 -14.10
C GLU A 35 -17.12 -7.15 -12.72
N CYS A 36 -15.96 -7.10 -12.04
CA CYS A 36 -15.80 -6.40 -10.77
C CYS A 36 -16.15 -4.91 -10.88
N LEU A 37 -15.71 -4.23 -11.95
CA LEU A 37 -16.06 -2.84 -12.21
C LEU A 37 -17.57 -2.64 -12.48
N LEU A 38 -18.24 -3.64 -13.07
CA LEU A 38 -19.68 -3.56 -13.37
C LEU A 38 -20.57 -3.71 -12.13
N MET A 39 -20.05 -4.22 -11.01
CA MET A 39 -20.80 -4.35 -9.75
C MET A 39 -21.27 -3.00 -9.20
N GLU A 40 -20.70 -1.87 -9.65
CA GLU A 40 -21.19 -0.51 -9.34
C GLU A 40 -22.62 -0.24 -9.86
N ARG A 41 -23.09 -0.98 -10.87
CA ARG A 41 -24.35 -0.69 -11.60
C ARG A 41 -25.56 -1.51 -11.16
N GLY A 42 -25.37 -2.48 -10.26
CA GLY A 42 -26.36 -3.53 -10.04
C GLY A 42 -27.58 -3.19 -9.18
N ASN A 43 -27.57 -2.12 -8.36
CA ASN A 43 -28.61 -2.03 -7.31
C ASN A 43 -29.17 -0.64 -6.95
N HIS A 44 -29.03 0.40 -7.79
CA HIS A 44 -29.68 1.68 -7.52
C HIS A 44 -30.43 2.23 -8.73
N THR A 45 -31.75 2.31 -8.56
CA THR A 45 -32.72 2.91 -9.47
C THR A 45 -32.27 4.25 -10.02
N HIS A 46 -32.39 4.40 -11.35
CA HIS A 46 -32.24 5.61 -12.16
C HIS A 46 -32.36 6.96 -11.41
N ARG A 47 -31.30 7.77 -11.45
CA ARG A 47 -31.41 9.19 -11.85
C ARG A 47 -30.08 9.77 -12.31
N HIS A 48 -30.12 10.29 -13.53
CA HIS A 48 -29.10 11.09 -14.19
C HIS A 48 -28.80 12.35 -13.36
N MET A 49 -27.54 12.61 -12.99
CA MET A 49 -27.10 13.97 -12.66
C MET A 49 -25.68 14.27 -13.16
N SER A 50 -25.54 15.52 -13.59
CA SER A 50 -24.56 16.08 -14.51
C SER A 50 -23.12 16.06 -13.99
N ARG A 51 -22.17 15.84 -14.90
CA ARG A 51 -20.71 15.84 -14.66
C ARG A 51 -20.20 17.29 -14.71
N ASP A 52 -19.65 17.81 -13.61
CA ASP A 52 -18.90 19.08 -13.62
C ASP A 52 -17.50 18.85 -14.24
N PRO A 53 -17.08 19.59 -15.29
CA PRO A 53 -15.82 19.34 -15.99
C PRO A 53 -14.54 19.82 -15.27
N ARG A 54 -14.61 20.37 -14.04
CA ARG A 54 -13.48 21.14 -13.47
C ARG A 54 -12.68 20.49 -12.34
N THR A 55 -12.88 19.22 -12.00
CA THR A 55 -12.03 18.53 -11.01
C THR A 55 -11.03 17.59 -11.69
N THR A 56 -9.73 17.91 -11.60
CA THR A 56 -8.61 17.02 -11.99
C THR A 56 -8.20 16.07 -10.87
N ASP A 57 -9.14 15.74 -9.96
CA ASP A 57 -8.93 14.68 -8.99
C ASP A 57 -9.05 13.33 -9.73
N ARG A 58 -8.15 12.39 -9.46
CA ARG A 58 -8.17 11.07 -10.10
C ARG A 58 -9.53 10.44 -9.84
N ASP A 59 -10.24 10.07 -10.91
CA ASP A 59 -11.60 9.54 -10.83
C ASP A 59 -11.70 8.46 -9.73
N PRO A 60 -12.45 8.72 -8.63
CA PRO A 60 -12.57 7.79 -7.52
C PRO A 60 -13.16 6.43 -7.92
N ARG A 61 -13.72 6.32 -9.14
CA ARG A 61 -14.44 5.16 -9.68
C ARG A 61 -13.56 4.25 -10.55
N LEU A 62 -12.24 4.35 -10.40
CA LEU A 62 -11.31 3.48 -11.11
C LEU A 62 -11.08 2.21 -10.29
N LEU A 63 -11.43 1.06 -10.88
CA LEU A 63 -11.13 -0.26 -10.31
C LEU A 63 -9.68 -0.32 -9.81
N GLN A 64 -9.51 -0.56 -8.51
CA GLN A 64 -8.20 -0.80 -7.95
C GLN A 64 -7.85 -2.29 -8.08
N THR A 65 -6.81 -2.61 -8.83
CA THR A 65 -6.27 -3.99 -8.88
C THR A 65 -5.06 -4.10 -7.97
N ILE A 66 -5.12 -5.02 -7.01
CA ILE A 66 -4.04 -5.33 -6.08
C ILE A 66 -3.52 -6.72 -6.42
N THR A 67 -2.23 -6.86 -6.71
CA THR A 67 -1.59 -8.17 -6.93
C THR A 67 -0.73 -8.53 -5.72
N VAL A 68 -0.99 -9.68 -5.11
CA VAL A 68 -0.28 -10.17 -3.92
C VAL A 68 0.13 -11.61 -4.13
N TYR A 69 1.26 -12.00 -3.56
CA TYR A 69 1.64 -13.40 -3.54
C TYR A 69 0.86 -14.20 -2.49
N GLU A 70 0.61 -15.47 -2.77
CA GLU A 70 0.03 -16.38 -1.78
C GLU A 70 0.85 -16.36 -0.46
N ASN A 71 0.14 -16.46 0.66
CA ASN A 71 0.59 -16.33 2.04
C ASN A 71 1.08 -14.94 2.46
N ASP A 72 1.31 -14.01 1.54
CA ASP A 72 1.60 -12.63 1.90
C ASP A 72 0.30 -11.90 2.30
N PRO A 73 0.39 -10.85 3.12
CA PRO A 73 -0.79 -10.07 3.48
C PRO A 73 -1.24 -9.15 2.33
N ALA A 74 -2.55 -9.09 2.10
CA ALA A 74 -3.16 -8.10 1.19
C ALA A 74 -3.73 -6.90 1.96
N TYR A 75 -3.63 -5.72 1.34
CA TYR A 75 -4.14 -4.44 1.86
C TYR A 75 -5.04 -3.79 0.81
N LEU A 76 -6.35 -3.93 0.98
CA LEU A 76 -7.36 -3.39 0.10
C LEU A 76 -7.79 -2.05 0.67
N HIS A 77 -7.36 -0.97 0.04
CA HIS A 77 -7.60 0.38 0.53
C HIS A 77 -8.90 0.94 -0.03
N CYS A 78 -9.62 1.67 0.81
CA CYS A 78 -10.79 2.45 0.44
C CYS A 78 -10.67 3.86 1.00
N LYS A 79 -10.39 4.82 0.12
CA LYS A 79 -10.29 6.23 0.49
C LYS A 79 -11.67 6.86 0.46
N ILE A 80 -12.14 7.32 1.61
CA ILE A 80 -13.43 8.00 1.73
C ILE A 80 -13.29 9.51 1.50
N PRO A 81 -14.36 10.20 1.09
CA PRO A 81 -14.39 11.67 1.08
C PRO A 81 -14.08 12.23 2.48
N ALA A 82 -13.37 13.36 2.52
CA ALA A 82 -12.91 13.95 3.79
C ALA A 82 -14.01 14.65 4.61
N GLN A 83 -15.23 14.73 4.08
CA GLN A 83 -16.32 15.52 4.63
C GLN A 83 -17.36 14.61 5.28
N GLY A 84 -17.46 14.66 6.61
CA GLY A 84 -18.43 13.88 7.36
C GLY A 84 -17.87 12.58 7.92
N LYS A 85 -18.65 11.95 8.81
CA LYS A 85 -18.33 10.64 9.38
C LYS A 85 -19.03 9.58 8.56
N HIS A 86 -18.31 8.96 7.64
CA HIS A 86 -18.84 7.86 6.85
C HIS A 86 -18.60 6.51 7.55
N LEU A 87 -19.62 5.66 7.52
CA LEU A 87 -19.52 4.24 7.77
C LEU A 87 -19.09 3.54 6.48
N VAL A 88 -18.13 2.62 6.62
CA VAL A 88 -17.63 1.79 5.51
C VAL A 88 -17.97 0.33 5.76
N ALA A 89 -18.51 -0.34 4.77
CA ALA A 89 -18.70 -1.78 4.75
C ALA A 89 -17.82 -2.44 3.69
N TRP A 90 -17.30 -3.62 4.00
CA TRP A 90 -16.56 -4.45 3.06
C TRP A 90 -17.34 -5.72 2.77
N THR A 91 -17.58 -5.98 1.49
CA THR A 91 -18.35 -7.13 1.03
C THR A 91 -17.49 -7.94 0.06
N ARG A 92 -17.38 -9.25 0.26
CA ARG A 92 -16.76 -10.18 -0.69
C ARG A 92 -17.80 -10.60 -1.72
N VAL A 93 -17.49 -10.42 -3.00
CA VAL A 93 -18.49 -10.61 -4.06
C VAL A 93 -18.75 -12.08 -4.37
N SER A 94 -17.75 -12.95 -4.21
CA SER A 94 -17.85 -14.36 -4.61
C SER A 94 -18.95 -15.14 -3.89
N ASP A 95 -19.29 -14.73 -2.67
CA ASP A 95 -20.30 -15.35 -1.81
C ASP A 95 -21.24 -14.33 -1.15
N GLU A 96 -21.22 -13.08 -1.62
CA GLU A 96 -22.01 -11.96 -1.08
C GLU A 96 -21.84 -11.74 0.43
N ALA A 97 -20.71 -12.18 1.00
CA ALA A 97 -20.48 -12.13 2.43
C ALA A 97 -20.08 -10.72 2.89
N LEU A 98 -20.84 -10.16 3.83
CA LEU A 98 -20.42 -8.98 4.58
C LEU A 98 -19.24 -9.36 5.48
N LEU A 99 -18.07 -8.82 5.19
CA LEU A 99 -16.84 -9.08 5.95
C LEU A 99 -16.79 -8.19 7.18
N THR A 100 -17.02 -6.88 7.00
CA THR A 100 -16.95 -5.88 8.07
C THR A 100 -17.94 -4.75 7.84
N ALA A 101 -18.46 -4.16 8.91
CA ALA A 101 -19.14 -2.87 8.86
C ALA A 101 -18.57 -1.94 9.95
N GLY A 102 -17.99 -0.83 9.53
CA GLY A 102 -17.13 -0.04 10.39
C GLY A 102 -15.95 -0.90 10.90
N GLN A 103 -15.66 -0.83 12.20
CA GLN A 103 -14.61 -1.64 12.82
C GLN A 103 -15.07 -3.05 13.24
N GLN A 104 -16.35 -3.37 13.07
CA GLN A 104 -16.92 -4.65 13.49
C GLN A 104 -16.75 -5.71 12.39
N SER A 105 -16.26 -6.89 12.76
CA SER A 105 -16.18 -8.07 11.88
C SER A 105 -17.49 -8.85 11.86
N PHE A 106 -17.89 -9.29 10.68
CA PHE A 106 -19.06 -10.15 10.43
C PHE A 106 -18.67 -11.52 9.83
N THR A 107 -17.40 -11.69 9.44
CA THR A 107 -16.85 -12.99 9.06
C THR A 107 -16.26 -13.74 10.27
N SER A 108 -16.34 -15.07 10.24
CA SER A 108 -15.67 -15.97 11.18
C SER A 108 -14.20 -16.23 10.82
N ASP A 109 -13.78 -15.86 9.61
CA ASP A 109 -12.39 -15.99 9.17
C ASP A 109 -11.52 -14.89 9.79
N ALA A 110 -10.73 -15.27 10.79
CA ALA A 110 -9.85 -14.38 11.54
C ALA A 110 -8.71 -13.75 10.72
N ARG A 111 -8.48 -14.20 9.48
CA ARG A 111 -7.49 -13.59 8.57
C ARG A 111 -7.92 -12.21 8.10
N PHE A 112 -9.23 -11.94 8.03
CA PHE A 112 -9.80 -10.67 7.61
C PHE A 112 -9.86 -9.70 8.78
N GLN A 113 -9.32 -8.50 8.58
CA GLN A 113 -9.31 -7.44 9.58
C GLN A 113 -9.54 -6.11 8.90
N VAL A 114 -10.17 -5.18 9.60
CA VAL A 114 -10.31 -3.80 9.13
C VAL A 114 -9.42 -2.90 9.96
N SER A 115 -8.81 -1.92 9.31
CA SER A 115 -8.13 -0.87 10.03
C SER A 115 -8.28 0.49 9.36
N VAL A 116 -8.46 1.49 10.20
CA VAL A 116 -8.55 2.89 9.81
C VAL A 116 -7.17 3.49 10.00
N ARG A 117 -6.45 3.78 8.90
CA ARG A 117 -5.06 4.26 8.98
C ARG A 117 -5.04 5.78 9.17
N ALA A 118 -5.23 6.56 8.10
CA ALA A 118 -5.46 8.00 8.19
C ALA A 118 -6.96 8.29 8.38
N SER A 119 -7.33 9.55 8.64
CA SER A 119 -8.74 9.95 8.91
C SER A 119 -9.75 9.53 7.82
N ASN A 120 -9.30 9.20 6.62
CA ASN A 120 -10.14 8.86 5.47
C ASN A 120 -9.68 7.61 4.69
N ASP A 121 -8.86 6.72 5.24
CA ASP A 121 -8.41 5.50 4.53
C ASP A 121 -8.75 4.24 5.33
N TRP A 122 -9.77 3.53 4.86
CA TRP A 122 -10.27 2.28 5.43
C TRP A 122 -9.62 1.11 4.69
N VAL A 123 -8.88 0.28 5.41
CA VAL A 123 -8.11 -0.80 4.81
C VAL A 123 -8.65 -2.14 5.28
N LEU A 124 -9.12 -2.96 4.34
CA LEU A 124 -9.36 -4.38 4.59
C LEU A 124 -8.03 -5.12 4.42
N ILE A 125 -7.65 -5.84 5.46
CA ILE A 125 -6.40 -6.59 5.57
C ILE A 125 -6.74 -8.08 5.52
N ILE A 126 -6.10 -8.81 4.62
CA ILE A 126 -6.14 -10.27 4.58
C ILE A 126 -4.76 -10.75 5.00
N ARG A 127 -4.60 -11.24 6.23
CA ARG A 127 -3.26 -11.49 6.83
C ARG A 127 -2.44 -12.55 6.11
N ARG A 128 -3.08 -13.56 5.55
CA ARG A 128 -2.46 -14.67 4.83
C ARG A 128 -3.35 -14.99 3.65
N VAL A 129 -3.03 -14.42 2.49
CA VAL A 129 -3.84 -14.58 1.29
C VAL A 129 -3.75 -16.01 0.77
N GLU A 130 -4.87 -16.57 0.37
CA GLU A 130 -5.01 -17.88 -0.26
C GLU A 130 -5.49 -17.70 -1.71
N ARG A 131 -5.25 -18.69 -2.58
CA ARG A 131 -5.72 -18.62 -3.99
C ARG A 131 -7.23 -18.41 -4.11
N SER A 132 -8.01 -18.95 -3.18
CA SER A 132 -9.47 -18.78 -3.13
C SER A 132 -9.92 -17.37 -2.72
N ASP A 133 -9.02 -16.52 -2.23
CA ASP A 133 -9.35 -15.12 -1.92
C ASP A 133 -9.29 -14.22 -3.17
N GLU A 134 -8.76 -14.69 -4.31
CA GLU A 134 -8.76 -13.94 -5.57
C GLU A 134 -10.20 -13.60 -5.98
N GLY A 135 -10.44 -12.32 -6.27
CA GLY A 135 -11.76 -11.87 -6.67
C GLY A 135 -12.05 -10.42 -6.35
N CYS A 136 -13.32 -10.06 -6.50
CA CYS A 136 -13.82 -8.71 -6.28
C CYS A 136 -14.27 -8.50 -4.83
N TYR A 137 -13.90 -7.36 -4.28
CA TYR A 137 -14.29 -6.87 -2.98
C TYR A 137 -14.88 -5.47 -3.15
N LEU A 138 -16.00 -5.20 -2.49
CA LEU A 138 -16.68 -3.91 -2.56
C LEU A 138 -16.44 -3.15 -1.25
N CYS A 139 -15.92 -1.93 -1.36
CA CYS A 139 -16.01 -0.96 -0.29
C CYS A 139 -17.24 -0.08 -0.48
N GLU A 140 -18.21 -0.21 0.40
CA GLU A 140 -19.47 0.53 0.36
C GLU A 140 -19.44 1.63 1.42
N VAL A 141 -19.60 2.88 1.00
CA VAL A 141 -19.52 4.07 1.85
C VAL A 141 -20.89 4.72 1.91
N ASN A 142 -21.42 4.98 3.10
CA ASN A 142 -22.74 5.60 3.30
C ASN A 142 -22.75 7.11 2.98
N THR A 143 -22.43 7.47 1.74
CA THR A 143 -22.54 8.84 1.25
C THR A 143 -24.00 9.24 1.02
N GLU A 144 -24.30 10.53 1.08
CA GLU A 144 -25.61 11.09 0.76
C GLU A 144 -25.58 11.69 -0.67
N PRO A 145 -26.60 11.50 -1.52
CA PRO A 145 -27.91 10.87 -1.29
C PRO A 145 -27.95 9.34 -1.45
N THR A 146 -26.89 8.72 -1.98
CA THR A 146 -26.77 7.27 -2.16
C THR A 146 -25.38 6.80 -1.74
N SER A 147 -25.28 5.57 -1.27
CA SER A 147 -23.98 4.95 -0.98
C SER A 147 -23.08 4.96 -2.21
N THR A 148 -21.80 5.24 -2.00
CA THR A 148 -20.76 5.13 -3.04
C THR A 148 -20.08 3.79 -2.89
N ILE A 149 -19.93 3.07 -4.00
CA ILE A 149 -19.29 1.75 -4.04
C ILE A 149 -17.95 1.89 -4.75
N PHE A 150 -16.89 1.38 -4.13
CA PHE A 150 -15.55 1.32 -4.68
C PHE A 150 -15.13 -0.14 -4.87
N PRO A 151 -15.09 -0.65 -6.11
CA PRO A 151 -14.67 -2.02 -6.37
C PRO A 151 -13.14 -2.15 -6.30
N VAL A 152 -12.68 -3.23 -5.66
CA VAL A 152 -11.28 -3.60 -5.55
C VAL A 152 -11.12 -5.04 -6.01
N PHE A 153 -10.28 -5.27 -7.01
CA PHE A 153 -9.95 -6.61 -7.48
C PHE A 153 -8.65 -7.08 -6.83
N LEU A 154 -8.71 -8.15 -6.05
CA LEU A 154 -7.54 -8.83 -5.52
C LEU A 154 -7.12 -9.93 -6.50
N ARG A 155 -5.90 -9.83 -7.01
CA ARG A 155 -5.22 -10.86 -7.79
C ARG A 155 -4.21 -11.57 -6.89
N VAL A 156 -4.28 -12.88 -6.83
CA VAL A 156 -3.38 -13.72 -6.03
C VAL A 156 -2.47 -14.47 -6.99
N THR A 157 -1.17 -14.31 -6.86
CA THR A 157 -0.19 -15.04 -7.68
C THR A 157 0.61 -15.99 -6.82
N GLU A 158 0.99 -17.14 -7.35
CA GLU A 158 2.02 -17.96 -6.71
C GLU A 158 3.36 -17.24 -6.78
N LYS A 159 4.16 -17.40 -5.73
CA LYS A 159 5.58 -17.03 -5.82
C LYS A 159 6.21 -17.93 -6.88
N PRO A 160 7.07 -17.41 -7.78
CA PRO A 160 7.75 -18.27 -8.74
C PRO A 160 8.42 -19.42 -7.99
N SER A 161 8.02 -20.64 -8.33
CA SER A 161 8.60 -21.85 -7.74
C SER A 161 10.09 -21.85 -8.04
N SER A 162 10.89 -22.33 -7.09
CA SER A 162 12.35 -22.40 -7.26
C SER A 162 12.77 -23.14 -8.52
N GLU A 163 11.93 -24.01 -9.08
CA GLU A 163 12.22 -24.80 -10.28
C GLU A 163 11.98 -24.02 -11.59
N ALA A 164 10.94 -23.19 -11.67
CA ALA A 164 10.70 -22.33 -12.84
C ALA A 164 11.65 -21.13 -12.88
N ALA A 165 12.07 -20.66 -11.71
CA ALA A 165 13.19 -19.74 -11.58
C ALA A 165 14.51 -20.42 -12.03
N GLN A 166 14.73 -21.69 -11.65
CA GLN A 166 15.92 -22.47 -12.01
C GLN A 166 16.17 -22.72 -13.51
N VAL A 167 15.14 -22.73 -14.37
CA VAL A 167 15.36 -22.92 -15.83
C VAL A 167 15.85 -21.63 -16.50
N ALA A 168 15.55 -20.45 -15.93
CA ALA A 168 16.18 -19.19 -16.32
C ALA A 168 17.44 -18.86 -15.47
N GLU A 169 17.59 -19.49 -14.30
CA GLU A 169 18.67 -19.31 -13.32
C GLU A 169 19.71 -20.44 -13.33
N SER A 170 19.79 -21.28 -14.38
CA SER A 170 20.83 -22.32 -14.48
C SER A 170 22.25 -21.75 -14.67
N SER A 171 22.44 -20.44 -14.48
CA SER A 171 23.70 -19.72 -14.52
C SER A 171 23.97 -18.84 -13.27
N LEU A 172 23.12 -18.88 -12.22
CA LEU A 172 23.32 -18.05 -11.02
C LEU A 172 23.38 -18.88 -9.72
N PRO A 173 24.53 -18.89 -9.03
CA PRO A 173 24.64 -19.48 -7.70
C PRO A 173 24.19 -18.45 -6.63
N HIS A 174 23.44 -18.91 -5.63
CA HIS A 174 23.00 -18.23 -4.40
C HIS A 174 21.68 -17.44 -4.44
N LYS A 175 20.66 -18.03 -3.81
CA LYS A 175 19.38 -17.40 -3.48
C LYS A 175 19.65 -16.33 -2.40
N LYS A 176 19.70 -15.05 -2.77
CA LYS A 176 19.93 -13.96 -1.81
C LYS A 176 18.82 -13.95 -0.76
N SER A 177 19.18 -13.82 0.52
CA SER A 177 18.21 -13.62 1.59
C SER A 177 18.08 -12.13 1.94
N SER A 178 16.91 -11.77 2.45
CA SER A 178 16.67 -10.45 3.04
C SER A 178 16.10 -10.62 4.44
N LYS A 179 16.37 -9.67 5.33
CA LYS A 179 15.78 -9.59 6.66
C LYS A 179 15.46 -8.15 7.00
N LEU A 180 14.21 -7.87 7.39
CA LEU A 180 13.78 -6.57 7.85
C LEU A 180 13.66 -6.55 9.38
N LEU A 181 14.29 -5.55 10.01
CA LEU A 181 14.14 -5.27 11.43
C LEU A 181 13.63 -3.84 11.62
N ALA A 182 12.63 -3.68 12.48
CA ALA A 182 12.10 -2.39 12.89
C ALA A 182 12.50 -2.10 14.33
N ARG A 183 12.88 -0.85 14.62
CA ARG A 183 13.10 -0.36 15.98
C ARG A 183 12.65 1.09 16.10
N MET A 184 12.23 1.49 17.29
CA MET A 184 12.07 2.90 17.64
C MET A 184 13.32 3.39 18.35
N ASN A 185 13.78 4.60 18.05
CA ASN A 185 14.88 5.25 18.73
C ASN A 185 14.54 6.73 18.94
N GLY A 186 14.07 7.08 20.14
CA GLY A 186 13.54 8.41 20.42
C GLY A 186 12.37 8.74 19.50
N ASP A 187 12.44 9.88 18.82
CA ASP A 187 11.42 10.39 17.89
C ASP A 187 11.65 9.95 16.42
N GLU A 188 12.28 8.78 16.23
CA GLU A 188 12.48 8.19 14.92
C GLU A 188 12.11 6.69 14.93
N VAL A 189 11.40 6.23 13.90
CA VAL A 189 11.32 4.81 13.56
C VAL A 189 12.44 4.49 12.58
N ILE A 190 13.19 3.43 12.86
CA ILE A 190 14.31 2.98 12.01
C ILE A 190 14.01 1.56 11.53
N LEU A 191 13.94 1.41 10.21
CA LEU A 191 13.76 0.15 9.50
C LEU A 191 15.06 -0.22 8.80
N ASN A 192 15.64 -1.36 9.16
CA ASN A 192 16.86 -1.88 8.54
C ASN A 192 16.55 -3.14 7.76
N CYS A 193 16.62 -3.06 6.43
CA CYS A 193 16.57 -4.19 5.53
C CYS A 193 18.00 -4.64 5.21
N THR A 194 18.41 -5.77 5.77
CA THR A 194 19.69 -6.40 5.47
C THR A 194 19.52 -7.36 4.31
N VAL A 195 20.33 -7.19 3.27
CA VAL A 195 20.34 -8.03 2.06
C VAL A 195 21.73 -8.66 1.93
N GLU A 196 21.78 -9.97 1.77
CA GLU A 196 23.03 -10.67 1.45
C GLU A 196 23.45 -10.36 0.01
N VAL A 197 24.73 -10.02 -0.17
CA VAL A 197 25.28 -9.66 -1.49
C VAL A 197 26.55 -10.45 -1.77
N ASP A 198 26.61 -11.01 -2.97
CA ASP A 198 27.80 -11.66 -3.50
C ASP A 198 28.58 -10.62 -4.32
N GLY A 199 29.78 -10.26 -3.86
CA GLY A 199 30.65 -9.31 -4.55
C GLY A 199 30.12 -7.87 -4.55
N GLU A 200 30.24 -7.19 -5.70
CA GLU A 200 30.01 -5.74 -5.84
C GLU A 200 28.54 -5.37 -6.12
N SER A 201 27.58 -6.32 -6.14
CA SER A 201 26.20 -6.00 -6.50
C SER A 201 25.60 -4.96 -5.54
N SER A 202 25.02 -3.88 -6.09
CA SER A 202 24.33 -2.84 -5.31
C SER A 202 22.82 -2.89 -5.59
N PRO A 203 22.09 -3.87 -5.00
CA PRO A 203 20.66 -4.00 -5.21
C PRO A 203 19.88 -2.73 -4.80
N GLU A 204 18.91 -2.35 -5.60
CA GLU A 204 17.96 -1.28 -5.27
C GLU A 204 16.77 -1.84 -4.49
N VAL A 205 16.51 -1.28 -3.31
CA VAL A 205 15.39 -1.66 -2.45
C VAL A 205 14.28 -0.64 -2.56
N LYS A 206 13.06 -1.14 -2.78
CA LYS A 206 11.81 -0.39 -2.69
C LYS A 206 11.16 -0.62 -1.34
N TRP A 207 10.70 0.46 -0.74
CA TRP A 207 10.00 0.43 0.54
C TRP A 207 8.50 0.56 0.34
N THR A 208 7.74 -0.30 0.99
CA THR A 208 6.28 -0.24 0.99
C THR A 208 5.75 -0.17 2.42
N LYS A 209 4.61 0.50 2.58
CA LYS A 209 3.81 0.53 3.80
C LYS A 209 2.39 0.13 3.45
N ASP A 210 1.88 -0.90 4.12
CA ASP A 210 0.55 -1.47 3.88
C ASP A 210 0.33 -1.71 2.37
N GLY A 211 1.34 -2.26 1.69
CA GLY A 211 1.30 -2.52 0.24
C GLY A 211 1.45 -1.31 -0.68
N ARG A 212 1.47 -0.08 -0.17
CA ARG A 212 1.72 1.13 -0.96
C ARG A 212 3.18 1.54 -0.95
N LEU A 213 3.70 1.92 -2.13
CA LEU A 213 5.06 2.43 -2.27
C LEU A 213 5.25 3.70 -1.43
N ILE A 214 6.27 3.71 -0.59
CA ILE A 214 6.69 4.90 0.15
C ILE A 214 7.44 5.80 -0.83
N LYS A 215 6.94 7.02 -1.00
CA LYS A 215 7.63 8.07 -1.76
C LYS A 215 8.64 8.72 -0.83
N ILE A 216 9.91 8.55 -1.14
CA ILE A 216 10.99 9.29 -0.47
C ILE A 216 11.10 10.62 -1.21
N ASP A 217 10.70 11.70 -0.55
CA ASP A 217 10.69 13.05 -1.09
C ASP A 217 11.52 14.01 -0.20
N ASP A 218 11.56 15.28 -0.57
CA ASP A 218 12.32 16.31 0.15
C ASP A 218 11.65 16.73 1.47
N SER A 219 10.52 16.15 1.85
CA SER A 219 9.76 16.53 3.06
C SER A 219 10.49 16.19 4.36
N GLN A 220 11.65 15.51 4.29
CA GLN A 220 12.45 15.01 5.41
C GLN A 220 11.72 14.03 6.34
N LYS A 221 10.48 13.63 6.02
CA LYS A 221 9.72 12.63 6.78
C LYS A 221 10.39 11.26 6.66
N TYR A 222 10.71 10.87 5.43
CA TYR A 222 11.36 9.62 5.10
C TYR A 222 12.80 9.88 4.68
N ILE A 223 13.76 9.26 5.35
CA ILE A 223 15.19 9.37 5.01
C ILE A 223 15.72 7.98 4.72
N SER A 224 16.12 7.73 3.47
CA SER A 224 16.74 6.47 3.06
C SER A 224 18.26 6.60 3.03
N LYS A 225 18.96 5.61 3.59
CA LYS A 225 20.42 5.50 3.54
C LYS A 225 20.81 4.06 3.23
N VAL A 226 21.93 3.86 2.56
CA VAL A 226 22.49 2.54 2.30
C VAL A 226 23.85 2.46 2.96
N LYS A 227 24.08 1.39 3.73
CA LYS A 227 25.37 1.08 4.36
C LYS A 227 25.88 -0.22 3.76
N ARG A 228 27.07 -0.18 3.16
CA ARG A 228 27.73 -1.37 2.62
C ARG A 228 28.60 -2.02 3.70
N GLY A 229 28.37 -3.31 3.93
CA GLY A 229 29.28 -4.22 4.65
C GLY A 229 30.02 -5.13 3.67
N SER A 230 30.82 -6.08 4.17
CA SER A 230 31.62 -6.98 3.34
C SER A 230 30.78 -7.90 2.44
N ASN A 231 29.79 -8.59 3.02
CA ASN A 231 28.91 -9.54 2.31
C ASN A 231 27.42 -9.20 2.49
N VAL A 232 27.13 -8.01 3.01
CA VAL A 232 25.77 -7.55 3.29
C VAL A 232 25.64 -6.08 2.94
N MET A 233 24.46 -5.68 2.45
CA MET A 233 24.06 -4.28 2.38
C MET A 233 22.88 -4.04 3.30
N VAL A 234 22.92 -2.93 4.04
CA VAL A 234 21.84 -2.51 4.93
C VAL A 234 21.19 -1.27 4.36
N HIS A 235 19.97 -1.43 3.86
CA HIS A 235 19.09 -0.33 3.48
C HIS A 235 18.34 0.13 4.73
N GLU A 236 18.55 1.37 5.13
CA GLU A 236 17.98 1.98 6.32
C GLU A 236 16.95 3.03 5.90
N LEU A 237 15.69 2.82 6.26
CA LEU A 237 14.64 3.83 6.16
C LEU A 237 14.37 4.41 7.56
N ARG A 238 14.59 5.71 7.72
CA ARG A 238 14.17 6.45 8.92
C ARG A 238 12.87 7.19 8.66
N ILE A 239 11.96 7.12 9.62
CA ILE A 239 10.72 7.90 9.67
C ILE A 239 10.83 8.86 10.84
N ARG A 240 10.90 10.16 10.55
CA ARG A 240 11.01 11.22 11.56
C ARG A 240 9.66 11.60 12.15
N SER A 241 9.65 11.97 13.43
CA SER A 241 8.46 12.42 14.16
C SER A 241 7.26 11.53 13.88
N PRO A 242 7.37 10.22 14.23
CA PRO A 242 6.34 9.25 13.91
C PRO A 242 5.05 9.57 14.67
N SER A 243 3.95 9.38 13.99
CA SER A 243 2.59 9.61 14.47
C SER A 243 1.81 8.30 14.43
N SER A 244 0.59 8.28 14.97
CA SER A 244 -0.32 7.13 14.79
C SER A 244 -0.62 6.81 13.31
N SER A 245 -0.47 7.79 12.42
CA SER A 245 -0.61 7.56 10.98
C SER A 245 0.57 6.80 10.38
N ASP A 246 1.70 6.68 11.10
CA ASP A 246 2.89 5.92 10.72
C ASP A 246 2.81 4.45 11.19
N ASP A 247 1.81 4.06 11.97
CA ASP A 247 1.50 2.64 12.21
C ASP A 247 1.21 1.89 10.91
N GLY A 248 1.71 0.66 10.79
CA GLY A 248 1.42 -0.18 9.63
C GLY A 248 2.44 -1.27 9.37
N TYR A 249 2.20 -2.01 8.29
CA TYR A 249 3.06 -3.11 7.88
C TYR A 249 4.06 -2.66 6.83
N TYR A 250 5.33 -2.59 7.21
CA TYR A 250 6.41 -2.12 6.34
C TYR A 250 7.10 -3.29 5.67
N ALA A 251 7.50 -3.13 4.42
CA ALA A 251 8.31 -4.12 3.74
C ALA A 251 9.37 -3.50 2.84
N CYS A 252 10.45 -4.24 2.68
CA CYS A 252 11.48 -4.00 1.68
C CYS A 252 11.48 -5.14 0.66
N GLU A 253 11.60 -4.79 -0.61
CA GLU A 253 11.73 -5.75 -1.71
C GLU A 253 12.43 -5.09 -2.91
N GLY A 254 12.90 -5.90 -3.85
CA GLY A 254 13.61 -5.39 -5.02
C GLY A 254 13.86 -6.49 -6.05
N GLN A 255 14.55 -6.14 -7.13
CA GLN A 255 14.92 -7.13 -8.14
C GLN A 255 15.90 -8.14 -7.54
N ASN A 256 15.53 -9.42 -7.56
CA ASN A 256 16.30 -10.51 -6.95
C ASN A 256 16.52 -10.34 -5.43
N ILE A 257 15.64 -9.61 -4.75
CA ILE A 257 15.61 -9.48 -3.29
C ILE A 257 14.26 -9.99 -2.82
N PRO A 258 14.20 -11.09 -2.07
CA PRO A 258 12.95 -11.56 -1.48
C PRO A 258 12.31 -10.46 -0.62
N ARG A 259 10.98 -10.39 -0.61
CA ARG A 259 10.24 -9.45 0.23
C ARG A 259 10.44 -9.80 1.70
N SER A 260 10.92 -8.83 2.48
CA SER A 260 10.99 -8.91 3.94
C SER A 260 10.09 -7.85 4.55
N ALA A 261 9.26 -8.24 5.52
CA ALA A 261 8.22 -7.38 6.04
C ALA A 261 8.04 -7.48 7.56
N GLN A 262 7.62 -6.39 8.19
CA GLN A 262 7.50 -6.25 9.64
C GLN A 262 6.35 -5.29 9.99
N MET A 263 5.51 -5.69 10.95
CA MET A 263 4.53 -4.79 11.55
C MET A 263 5.24 -3.79 12.47
N VAL A 264 4.95 -2.51 12.30
CA VAL A 264 5.44 -1.42 13.13
C VAL A 264 4.27 -0.84 13.90
N HIS A 265 4.41 -0.78 15.22
CA HIS A 265 3.49 -0.04 16.08
C HIS A 265 4.20 1.22 16.59
N VAL A 266 3.62 2.39 16.36
CA VAL A 266 4.16 3.66 16.81
C VAL A 266 3.59 3.94 18.20
N ASN A 267 4.43 3.70 19.20
CA ASN A 267 4.13 4.13 20.55
C ASN A 267 4.26 5.65 20.63
N THR A 268 3.18 6.36 20.35
CA THR A 268 3.00 7.75 20.76
C THR A 268 2.74 7.77 22.27
N SER A 269 3.73 7.41 23.07
CA SER A 269 3.76 7.96 24.42
C SER A 269 3.86 9.46 24.22
N SER A 270 2.77 10.17 24.49
CA SER A 270 2.90 11.57 24.88
C SER A 270 4.07 11.61 25.84
N SER A 271 5.01 12.52 25.60
CA SER A 271 5.90 12.97 26.65
C SER A 271 4.95 13.39 27.78
N GLN A 272 4.64 12.50 28.72
CA GLN A 272 4.19 12.89 30.03
C GLN A 272 5.41 13.60 30.60
N VAL A 273 5.53 14.88 30.26
CA VAL A 273 6.13 15.85 31.14
C VAL A 273 5.40 15.62 32.44
N GLN A 274 6.03 14.86 33.35
CA GLN A 274 5.63 14.84 34.74
C GLN A 274 5.82 16.27 35.21
N THR A 275 4.78 17.09 35.05
CA THR A 275 4.65 18.32 35.81
C THR A 275 4.49 17.84 37.24
N VAL A 276 5.62 17.70 37.93
CA VAL A 276 5.64 17.63 39.39
C VAL A 276 5.09 18.98 39.83
N ALA A 277 3.77 19.04 40.02
CA ALA A 277 3.14 20.12 40.72
C ALA A 277 3.79 20.13 42.10
N ARG A 278 4.67 21.11 42.34
CA ARG A 278 5.09 21.45 43.69
C ARG A 278 3.81 21.88 44.41
N ILE A 279 3.23 20.98 45.19
CA ILE A 279 2.19 21.34 46.15
C ILE A 279 2.92 22.19 47.20
N SER A 280 2.96 23.50 46.95
CA SER A 280 3.26 24.48 47.99
C SER A 280 2.11 24.41 48.98
N SER A 281 2.42 23.92 50.16
CA SER A 281 1.53 23.73 51.29
C SER A 281 0.83 25.03 51.67
N VAL A 282 -0.42 25.19 51.21
CA VAL A 282 -1.40 26.15 51.78
C VAL A 282 -1.98 25.64 53.12
N LEU A 283 -1.48 24.50 53.61
CA LEU A 283 -1.82 23.90 54.91
C LEU A 283 -1.22 24.62 56.12
N THR A 284 -0.37 25.64 55.96
CA THR A 284 0.13 26.45 57.10
C THR A 284 -0.74 27.66 57.44
N LEU A 285 -1.76 28.01 56.65
CA LEU A 285 -2.66 29.14 56.98
C LEU A 285 -3.96 28.74 57.67
N LEU A 286 -4.36 27.47 57.62
CA LEU A 286 -5.52 26.98 58.39
C LEU A 286 -5.17 26.51 59.81
N ALA A 287 -3.88 26.29 60.10
CA ALA A 287 -3.42 25.95 61.45
C ALA A 287 -3.22 27.17 62.36
N PHE A 288 -3.23 28.40 61.83
CA PHE A 288 -3.10 29.64 62.62
C PHE A 288 -4.44 30.27 63.02
N CYS A 289 -5.58 29.78 62.50
CA CYS A 289 -6.92 30.27 62.88
C CYS A 289 -7.60 29.45 63.99
N LEU A 290 -7.00 28.37 64.48
CA LEU A 290 -7.54 27.54 65.57
C LEU A 290 -6.82 27.70 66.92
N SER A 291 -5.88 28.64 67.03
CA SER A 291 -5.20 28.96 68.30
C SER A 291 -5.58 30.35 68.86
N LEU A 292 -6.69 30.94 68.41
CA LEU A 292 -7.20 32.24 68.87
C LEU A 292 -8.72 32.22 69.14
N LEU A 293 -9.26 31.06 69.52
CA LEU A 293 -10.55 30.90 70.20
C LEU A 293 -10.37 29.95 71.38
#